data_AF-A0A0G1RT19-F1
#
_entry.id   AF-A0A0G1RT19-F1
#
_cell.length_a   1.000
_cell.length_b   1.000
_cell.length_c   1.000
_cell.angle_alpha   90.00
_cell.angle_beta   90.00
_cell.angle_gamma   90.00
#
_symmetry.space_group_name_H-M   'P 1'
#
loop_
_entity.id
_entity.type
_entity.pdbx_description
1 polymer ?
#
loop_
_entity_poly.entity_id
_entity_poly.type
_entity_poly.pdbx_seq_one_letter_code
_entity_poly.pdbx_strand_id
1 'polypeptide(L)'
;MKLDKMVLANAFGLATAILWVVCSLMVALLPNFSWEVMRWWMHGMDVDAMGGWNLNLFNFLAGGLTLVITAWVTGYIFGWSWEKVSRK
;
A
#
# COMPACT_ATOMS: atom_id res chain seq x y z
N MET A 1 6.14 22.88 10.45
CA MET A 1 5.18 21.90 11.00
C MET A 1 5.89 21.03 12.02
N LYS A 2 5.31 20.85 13.21
CA LYS A 2 5.71 19.75 14.10
C LYS A 2 5.14 18.48 13.47
N LEU A 3 5.99 17.50 13.18
CA LEU A 3 5.55 16.21 12.65
C LEU A 3 4.88 15.45 13.80
N ASP A 4 3.55 15.51 13.86
CA ASP A 4 2.79 14.67 14.75
C ASP A 4 2.72 13.25 14.16
N LYS A 5 3.28 12.28 14.89
CA LYS A 5 3.34 10.88 14.45
C LYS A 5 1.97 10.25 14.20
N MET A 6 0.93 10.67 14.92
CA MET A 6 -0.43 10.15 14.72
C MET A 6 -1.07 10.75 13.47
N VAL A 7 -0.88 12.05 13.23
CA VAL A 7 -1.31 12.69 11.97
C VAL A 7 -0.63 12.00 10.78
N LEU A 8 0.66 11.69 10.89
CA LEU A 8 1.39 11.02 9.81
C LEU A 8 0.92 9.59 9.60
N ALA A 9 0.70 8.82 10.66
CA ALA A 9 0.15 7.48 10.59
C ALA A 9 -1.22 7.46 9.90
N ASN A 10 -2.12 8.37 10.31
CA ASN A 10 -3.45 8.48 9.72
C ASN A 10 -3.40 8.91 8.25
N ALA A 11 -2.52 9.85 7.90
CA ALA A 11 -2.33 10.28 6.51
C ALA A 11 -1.83 9.14 5.63
N PHE A 12 -0.84 8.36 6.09
CA PHE A 12 -0.33 7.19 5.37
C PHE A 12 -1.39 6.10 5.22
N GLY A 13 -2.11 5.79 6.30
CA GLY A 13 -3.19 4.81 6.28
C GLY A 13 -4.30 5.20 5.30
N LEU A 14 -4.78 6.46 5.36
CA LEU A 14 -5.84 6.96 4.48
C LEU A 14 -5.40 6.99 3.01
N ALA A 15 -4.22 7.54 2.71
CA ALA A 15 -3.70 7.59 1.35
C ALA A 15 -3.56 6.18 0.76
N THR A 16 -3.09 5.23 1.56
CA THR A 16 -2.94 3.83 1.17
C THR A 16 -4.27 3.14 0.96
N ALA A 17 -5.28 3.42 1.80
CA ALA A 17 -6.63 2.87 1.63
C ALA A 17 -7.27 3.33 0.31
N ILE A 18 -7.13 4.62 -0.01
CA ILE A 18 -7.61 5.19 -1.28
C ILE A 18 -6.88 4.53 -2.46
N LEU A 19 -5.55 4.44 -2.38
CA LEU A 19 -4.74 3.78 -3.41
C LEU A 19 -5.14 2.31 -3.59
N TRP A 20 -5.37 1.57 -2.50
CA TRP A 20 -5.79 0.17 -2.55
C TRP A 20 -7.11 -0.02 -3.31
N VAL A 21 -8.10 0.84 -3.05
CA VAL A 21 -9.39 0.80 -3.76
C VAL A 21 -9.18 1.09 -5.25
N VAL A 22 -8.40 2.13 -5.59
CA VAL A 22 -8.12 2.48 -6.99
C VAL A 22 -7.37 1.34 -7.70
N CYS A 23 -6.33 0.78 -7.08
CA CYS A 23 -5.59 -0.34 -7.64
C CYS A 23 -6.49 -1.57 -7.84
N SER A 24 -7.35 -1.88 -6.88
CA SER A 24 -8.27 -3.01 -6.98
C SER A 24 -9.30 -2.82 -8.09
N LEU A 25 -9.79 -1.59 -8.28
CA LEU A 25 -10.66 -1.25 -9.42
C LEU A 25 -9.93 -1.41 -10.76
N MET A 26 -8.66 -1.03 -10.85
CA MET A 26 -7.86 -1.25 -12.05
C MET A 26 -7.64 -2.74 -12.31
N VAL A 27 -7.37 -3.55 -11.28
CA VAL A 27 -7.26 -5.01 -11.42
C VAL A 27 -8.57 -5.63 -11.91
N ALA A 28 -9.72 -5.12 -11.47
CA ALA A 28 -11.03 -5.60 -11.89
C ALA A 28 -11.36 -5.21 -13.35
N LEU A 29 -11.03 -3.99 -13.77
CA LEU A 29 -11.44 -3.44 -15.07
C LEU A 29 -10.40 -3.65 -16.18
N LEU A 30 -9.11 -3.63 -15.85
CA LEU A 30 -7.98 -3.61 -16.77
C LEU A 30 -6.86 -4.58 -16.33
N PRO A 31 -7.15 -5.90 -16.22
CA PRO A 31 -6.23 -6.87 -15.63
C PRO A 31 -4.87 -6.95 -16.32
N ASN A 32 -4.83 -6.87 -17.66
CA ASN A 32 -3.57 -6.89 -18.42
C ASN A 32 -2.68 -5.69 -18.07
N PHE A 33 -3.26 -4.50 -17.95
CA PHE A 33 -2.51 -3.31 -17.55
C PHE A 33 -2.02 -3.43 -16.11
N SER A 34 -2.82 -3.98 -15.19
CA SER A 34 -2.39 -4.23 -13.82
C SER A 34 -1.22 -5.21 -13.72
N TRP A 35 -1.16 -6.23 -14.59
CA TRP A 35 -0.01 -7.12 -14.69
C TRP A 35 1.26 -6.39 -15.18
N GLU A 36 1.14 -5.48 -16.15
CA GLU A 36 2.28 -4.65 -16.57
C GLU A 36 2.80 -3.75 -15.44
N VAL A 37 1.89 -3.12 -14.68
CA VAL A 37 2.28 -2.32 -13.51
C VAL A 37 3.00 -3.19 -12.47
N MET A 38 2.51 -4.40 -12.22
CA MET A 38 3.18 -5.35 -11.33
C MET A 38 4.60 -5.66 -11.80
N ARG A 39 4.82 -5.88 -13.10
CA ARG A 39 6.16 -6.11 -13.68
C ARG A 39 7.12 -4.97 -13.40
N TRP A 40 6.65 -3.73 -13.50
CA TRP A 40 7.48 -2.55 -13.24
C TRP A 40 7.92 -2.47 -11.77
N TRP A 41 7.05 -2.81 -10.83
CA TRP A 41 7.32 -2.67 -9.40
C TRP A 41 8.10 -3.85 -8.81
N MET A 42 7.97 -5.05 -9.38
CA MET A 42 8.58 -6.26 -8.83
C MET A 42 10.03 -6.52 -9.27
N HIS A 43 10.68 -5.56 -9.97
CA HIS A 43 12.12 -5.55 -10.26
C HIS A 43 12.72 -6.91 -10.70
N GLY A 44 12.24 -7.46 -11.83
CA GLY A 44 12.83 -8.64 -12.46
C GLY A 44 12.30 -9.99 -11.97
N MET A 45 11.25 -10.01 -11.13
CA MET A 45 10.50 -11.23 -10.86
C MET A 45 9.71 -11.69 -12.10
N ASP A 46 9.71 -13.00 -12.33
CA ASP A 46 8.81 -13.65 -13.29
C ASP A 46 7.39 -13.69 -12.71
N VAL A 47 6.60 -12.67 -13.05
CA VAL A 47 5.20 -12.58 -12.65
C VAL A 47 4.31 -13.58 -13.37
N ASP A 48 4.73 -14.14 -14.50
CA ASP A 48 3.91 -15.07 -15.28
C ASP A 48 3.75 -16.40 -14.54
N ALA A 49 4.70 -16.72 -13.65
CA ALA A 49 4.62 -17.86 -12.72
C ALA A 49 3.57 -17.68 -11.60
N MET A 50 3.00 -16.49 -11.40
CA MET A 50 2.07 -16.20 -10.30
C MET A 50 0.63 -16.63 -10.56
N GLY A 51 0.33 -17.17 -11.75
CA GLY A 51 -1.00 -17.64 -12.14
C GLY A 51 -1.88 -16.54 -12.75
N GLY A 52 -3.16 -16.85 -12.90
CA GLY A 52 -4.13 -15.97 -13.56
C GLY A 52 -4.80 -14.96 -12.64
N TRP A 53 -5.65 -14.12 -13.22
CA TRP A 53 -6.50 -13.19 -12.48
C TRP A 53 -7.41 -13.94 -11.50
N ASN A 54 -7.38 -13.53 -10.22
CA ASN A 54 -8.15 -14.14 -9.13
C ASN A 54 -8.56 -13.08 -8.10
N LEU A 55 -9.21 -12.00 -8.54
CA LEU A 55 -9.73 -11.00 -7.61
C LEU A 55 -11.02 -11.50 -6.96
N ASN A 56 -11.09 -11.49 -5.63
CA ASN A 56 -12.28 -11.85 -4.89
C ASN A 56 -12.43 -10.99 -3.63
N LEU A 57 -13.59 -11.07 -2.98
CA LEU A 57 -13.86 -10.19 -1.83
C LEU A 57 -12.90 -10.45 -0.66
N PHE A 58 -12.50 -11.71 -0.45
CA PHE A 58 -11.61 -12.06 0.65
C PHE A 58 -10.21 -11.46 0.46
N ASN A 59 -9.59 -11.66 -0.72
CA ASN A 59 -8.25 -11.11 -0.94
C ASN A 59 -8.24 -9.58 -1.08
N PHE A 60 -9.33 -8.97 -1.57
CA PHE A 60 -9.52 -7.53 -1.55
C PHE A 60 -9.52 -6.98 -0.11
N LEU A 61 -10.32 -7.56 0.79
CA LEU A 61 -10.43 -7.07 2.16
C LEU A 61 -9.18 -7.39 2.98
N ALA A 62 -8.69 -8.64 2.90
CA ALA A 62 -7.53 -9.07 3.66
C ALA A 62 -6.26 -8.34 3.23
N GLY A 63 -6.00 -8.22 1.91
CA GLY A 63 -4.85 -7.50 1.37
C GLY A 63 -4.91 -6.00 1.66
N GLY A 64 -6.09 -5.40 1.57
CA GLY A 64 -6.28 -3.98 1.89
C GLY A 64 -6.05 -3.68 3.35
N LEU A 65 -6.60 -4.51 4.25
CA LEU A 65 -6.42 -4.34 5.68
C LEU A 65 -4.95 -4.45 6.08
N THR A 66 -4.25 -5.47 5.59
CA THR A 66 -2.82 -5.65 5.90
C THR A 66 -2.00 -4.48 5.37
N LEU A 67 -2.20 -4.07 4.11
CA LEU A 67 -1.47 -2.96 3.51
C LEU A 67 -1.70 -1.62 4.23
N VAL A 68 -2.95 -1.31 4.59
CA VAL A 68 -3.31 -0.07 5.30
C VAL A 68 -2.71 -0.04 6.70
N ILE A 69 -2.79 -1.16 7.45
CA ILE A 69 -2.16 -1.25 8.77
C ILE A 69 -0.65 -1.09 8.64
N THR A 70 -0.01 -1.75 7.68
CA THR A 70 1.44 -1.62 7.44
C THR A 70 1.80 -0.17 7.16
N ALA A 71 1.10 0.51 6.25
CA ALA A 71 1.37 1.91 5.94
C ALA A 71 1.15 2.85 7.13
N TRP A 72 0.08 2.63 7.90
CA TRP A 72 -0.19 3.39 9.13
C TRP A 72 0.95 3.23 10.14
N VAL A 73 1.39 2.00 10.38
CA VAL A 73 2.53 1.69 11.26
C VAL A 73 3.81 2.34 10.75
N THR A 74 4.08 2.29 9.44
CA THR A 74 5.22 2.97 8.83
C THR A 74 5.16 4.48 9.06
N GLY A 75 4.00 5.12 8.87
CA GLY A 75 3.81 6.54 9.15
C GLY A 75 4.06 6.90 10.61
N TYR A 76 3.56 6.08 11.54
CA TYR A 76 3.83 6.26 12.97
C TYR A 76 5.33 6.15 13.29
N ILE A 77 5.98 5.09 12.81
CA ILE A 77 7.40 4.84 13.03
C ILE A 77 8.24 5.97 12.45
N PHE A 78 7.91 6.46 11.26
CA PHE A 78 8.59 7.61 10.68
C PHE A 78 8.47 8.85 11.55
N GLY A 79 7.25 9.20 11.98
CA GLY A 79 7.02 10.36 12.85
C GLY A 79 7.78 10.25 14.17
N TRP A 80 7.76 9.07 14.80
CA TRP A 80 8.52 8.78 16.03
C TRP A 80 10.04 8.90 15.80
N SER A 81 10.54 8.33 14.70
CA SER A 81 11.97 8.36 14.36
C SER A 81 12.42 9.80 14.11
N TRP A 82 11.58 10.59 13.44
CA TRP A 82 11.84 12.00 13.18
C TRP A 82 11.96 12.81 14.48
N GLU A 83 11.01 12.66 15.42
CA GLU A 83 11.07 13.29 16.75
C GLU A 83 12.40 12.94 17.44
N LYS A 84 12.75 11.65 17.49
CA LYS A 84 13.97 11.15 18.16
C LYS A 84 15.26 11.71 17.55
N VAL A 85 15.38 11.71 16.23
CA VAL A 85 16.61 12.12 15.54
C VAL A 85 16.74 13.64 15.47
N SER A 86 15.62 14.37 15.30
CA SER A 86 15.64 15.82 15.15
C SER A 86 15.88 16.59 16.47
N ARG A 87 15.99 15.89 17.61
CA ARG A 87 16.14 16.47 18.97
C ARG A 87 15.04 17.48 19.30
N LYS A 88 13.84 17.29 18.74
CA LYS A 88 12.64 18.11 18.95
C LYS A 88 11.52 17.30 19.60
#